data_AF-A0A7D9H1S8-F1
#
_entry.id   AF-A0A7D9H1S8-F1
#
_cell.length_a   1.000
_cell.length_b   1.000
_cell.length_c   1.000
_cell.angle_alpha   90.00
_cell.angle_beta   90.00
_cell.angle_gamma   90.00
#
_symmetry.space_group_name_H-M   'P 1'
#
loop_
_entity.id
_entity.type
_entity.pdbx_description
1 polymer ?
#
loop_
_entity_poly.entity_id
_entity_poly.type
_entity_poly.pdbx_seq_one_letter_code
_entity_poly.pdbx_strand_id
1 'polypeptide(L)'
;MVSLNDKTKERRRYPNKYRYLLVGSVIAGLLALCFNAIFTHPFIKTYNEYIRYRYLPEKVVRHFIEHPISDVSINVPSYYSCPDFRFPDLPEAVNIQFGGRLKEKEHIALNYNVNWTYGDYDTFKEDGYPPFALFVRLLLSDQNAIYVDGIKSYAELYYILSAVETNDLPFFVTQLLTDYCFKGELEHYREDSLIKVYYHQNNHFNFVHQDFIFNDRIRQLLTEPAQNITIEFILVGSNQYTWDFDEALHKISPYLERLNDLFNFNISVIHEPVENSNETESYIDNRFPIELTDLPGLAKIYRRTMDDGPNTIHLVMYPFNLANDKIMTKVVDSKEIYSSSENTFLEISHWGSLYFSHSPTQHPTYFSKQDLDDCMWSYLESIMDYLGFPNENMSPALRLDMWERILVVNYLTYFSDLLFIVENNLRRNSSKHLIKGEIIDSIVKALEKRQNVVDYLGEGKPNLALKVSQNMIETILTELSGLNIKEKFQEVFAEYTSQITKEFNDS
;
A
#
# COMPACT_ATOMS: atom_id res chain seq x y z
N MET A 1 82.91 -30.39 -48.23
CA MET A 1 83.43 -29.22 -47.50
C MET A 1 82.42 -28.10 -47.65
N VAL A 2 82.18 -27.31 -46.59
CA VAL A 2 81.00 -26.44 -46.34
C VAL A 2 79.79 -27.28 -45.89
N SER A 3 79.03 -26.99 -44.83
CA SER A 3 79.13 -26.13 -43.64
C SER A 3 77.96 -26.56 -42.75
N LEU A 4 78.14 -26.51 -41.43
CA LEU A 4 77.13 -26.81 -40.42
C LEU A 4 75.87 -25.97 -40.59
N ASN A 5 74.72 -26.50 -40.14
CA ASN A 5 73.97 -25.72 -39.17
C ASN A 5 73.26 -26.57 -38.11
N ASP A 6 73.60 -26.19 -36.89
CA ASP A 6 73.13 -26.62 -35.58
C ASP A 6 71.66 -26.25 -35.37
N LYS A 7 70.87 -27.16 -34.78
CA LYS A 7 69.77 -26.80 -33.88
C LYS A 7 69.64 -27.83 -32.76
N THR A 8 70.38 -27.54 -31.69
CA THR A 8 70.13 -27.94 -30.31
C THR A 8 68.63 -27.94 -29.95
N LYS A 9 68.09 -29.10 -29.55
CA LYS A 9 66.80 -29.19 -28.84
C LYS A 9 67.05 -29.54 -27.38
N GLU A 10 67.01 -28.50 -26.56
CA GLU A 10 66.90 -28.56 -25.10
C GLU A 10 65.82 -29.56 -24.68
N ARG A 11 66.19 -30.65 -24.00
CA ARG A 11 65.24 -31.39 -23.15
C ARG A 11 65.16 -30.67 -21.81
N ARG A 12 64.24 -29.69 -21.72
CA ARG A 12 63.85 -29.06 -20.45
C ARG A 12 63.42 -30.13 -19.46
N ARG A 13 64.19 -30.31 -18.39
CA ARG A 13 63.74 -30.98 -17.16
C ARG A 13 62.63 -30.11 -16.56
N TYR A 14 61.37 -30.55 -16.69
CA TYR A 14 60.29 -29.95 -15.92
C TYR A 14 60.57 -30.19 -14.43
N PRO A 15 60.56 -29.14 -13.58
CA PRO A 15 60.85 -29.31 -12.16
C PRO A 15 59.72 -30.12 -11.51
N ASN A 16 60.09 -31.03 -10.60
CA ASN A 16 59.18 -31.94 -9.88
C ASN A 16 57.91 -31.26 -9.34
N LYS A 17 57.93 -29.93 -9.08
CA LYS A 17 56.75 -29.12 -8.72
C LYS A 17 55.57 -29.26 -9.69
N TYR A 18 55.78 -29.33 -11.00
CA TYR A 18 54.67 -29.44 -11.97
C TYR A 18 54.02 -30.83 -11.96
N ARG A 19 54.77 -31.89 -11.61
CA ARG A 19 54.19 -33.23 -11.44
C ARG A 19 53.32 -33.30 -10.20
N TYR A 20 53.73 -32.69 -9.08
CA TYR A 20 52.89 -32.65 -7.87
C TYR A 20 51.66 -31.77 -8.03
N LEU A 21 51.75 -30.65 -8.77
CA LEU A 21 50.59 -29.82 -9.12
C LEU A 21 49.60 -30.57 -10.02
N LEU A 22 50.11 -31.29 -11.03
CA LEU A 22 49.26 -32.01 -11.98
C LEU A 22 48.60 -33.25 -11.33
N VAL A 23 49.34 -33.97 -10.48
CA VAL A 23 48.80 -35.05 -9.65
C VAL A 23 47.80 -34.49 -8.62
N GLY A 24 48.11 -33.36 -8.00
CA GLY A 24 47.20 -32.66 -7.08
C GLY A 24 45.90 -32.21 -7.75
N SER A 25 45.95 -31.68 -8.97
CA SER A 25 44.76 -31.29 -9.73
C SER A 25 43.95 -32.49 -10.22
N VAL A 26 44.59 -33.61 -10.55
CA VAL A 26 43.90 -34.86 -10.93
C VAL A 26 43.23 -35.49 -9.70
N ILE A 27 43.89 -35.49 -8.54
CA ILE A 27 43.31 -35.95 -7.27
C ILE A 27 42.17 -35.03 -6.84
N ALA A 28 42.31 -33.72 -6.96
CA ALA A 28 41.24 -32.76 -6.66
C ALA A 28 40.06 -32.91 -7.62
N GLY A 29 40.31 -33.14 -8.92
CA GLY A 29 39.27 -33.43 -9.91
C GLY A 29 38.56 -34.76 -9.67
N LEU A 30 39.29 -35.80 -9.28
CA LEU A 30 38.73 -37.10 -8.88
C LEU A 30 37.95 -37.00 -7.58
N LEU A 31 38.43 -36.27 -6.59
CA LEU A 31 37.70 -36.00 -5.35
C LEU A 31 36.45 -35.18 -5.62
N ALA A 32 36.51 -34.15 -6.47
CA ALA A 32 35.34 -33.38 -6.87
C ALA A 32 34.31 -34.25 -7.63
N LEU A 33 34.77 -35.16 -8.50
CA LEU A 33 33.91 -36.14 -9.18
C LEU A 33 33.32 -37.16 -8.21
N CYS A 34 34.09 -37.65 -7.23
CA CYS A 34 33.60 -38.55 -6.19
C CYS A 34 32.61 -37.84 -5.26
N PHE A 35 32.87 -36.59 -4.86
CA PHE A 35 31.95 -35.79 -4.07
C PHE A 35 30.67 -35.48 -4.84
N ASN A 36 30.76 -35.09 -6.12
CA ASN A 36 29.58 -34.93 -6.96
C ASN A 36 28.83 -36.26 -7.09
N ALA A 37 29.51 -37.38 -7.36
CA ALA A 37 28.89 -38.69 -7.48
C ALA A 37 28.21 -39.16 -6.18
N ILE A 38 28.74 -38.78 -5.02
CA ILE A 38 28.14 -39.01 -3.70
C ILE A 38 26.90 -38.12 -3.51
N PHE A 39 26.98 -36.82 -3.80
CA PHE A 39 25.85 -35.89 -3.65
C PHE A 39 24.74 -36.08 -4.71
N THR A 40 25.08 -36.56 -5.90
CA THR A 40 24.11 -36.92 -6.96
C THR A 40 23.69 -38.39 -6.89
N HIS A 41 24.22 -39.17 -5.93
CA HIS A 41 23.87 -40.58 -5.80
C HIS A 41 22.36 -40.68 -5.51
N PRO A 42 21.60 -41.54 -6.22
CA PRO A 42 20.15 -41.63 -6.08
C PRO A 42 19.71 -41.81 -4.63
N PHE A 43 20.47 -42.55 -3.83
CA PHE A 43 20.25 -42.77 -2.39
C PHE A 43 20.43 -41.52 -1.53
N ILE A 44 21.43 -40.67 -1.79
CA ILE A 44 21.64 -39.44 -1.01
C ILE A 44 20.64 -38.37 -1.44
N LYS A 45 20.29 -38.31 -2.74
CA LYS A 45 19.19 -37.47 -3.22
C LYS A 45 17.86 -37.89 -2.59
N THR A 46 17.50 -39.17 -2.63
CA THR A 46 16.27 -39.67 -1.96
C THR A 46 16.35 -39.56 -0.45
N TYR A 47 17.52 -39.69 0.19
CA TYR A 47 17.67 -39.52 1.64
C TYR A 47 17.58 -38.05 2.06
N ASN A 48 18.15 -37.10 1.31
CA ASN A 48 17.99 -35.67 1.54
C ASN A 48 16.56 -35.22 1.27
N GLU A 49 15.93 -35.73 0.21
CA GLU A 49 14.51 -35.55 0.00
C GLU A 49 13.74 -36.14 1.20
N TYR A 50 13.98 -37.40 1.62
CA TYR A 50 13.36 -38.08 2.79
C TYR A 50 13.52 -37.32 4.10
N ILE A 51 14.68 -36.72 4.33
CA ILE A 51 14.94 -35.81 5.44
C ILE A 51 14.08 -34.56 5.29
N ARG A 52 14.13 -33.86 4.15
CA ARG A 52 13.33 -32.65 3.91
C ARG A 52 11.85 -32.90 4.10
N TYR A 53 11.32 -34.01 3.56
CA TYR A 53 9.94 -34.50 3.74
C TYR A 53 9.50 -34.59 5.22
N ARG A 54 10.46 -34.72 6.16
CA ARG A 54 10.23 -34.91 7.60
C ARG A 54 10.47 -33.64 8.44
N TYR A 55 10.97 -32.55 7.84
CA TYR A 55 11.34 -31.31 8.53
C TYR A 55 10.56 -30.08 8.06
N LEU A 56 9.26 -30.21 7.75
CA LEU A 56 8.39 -29.04 7.84
C LEU A 56 8.49 -28.53 9.29
N PRO A 57 8.84 -27.27 9.56
CA PRO A 57 8.93 -26.75 10.92
C PRO A 57 7.51 -26.53 11.47
N GLU A 58 6.79 -27.62 11.76
CA GLU A 58 5.35 -27.63 12.09
C GLU A 58 5.02 -26.67 13.22
N LYS A 59 5.90 -26.54 14.21
CA LYS A 59 5.73 -25.57 15.31
C LYS A 59 5.78 -24.11 14.84
N VAL A 60 6.70 -23.80 13.92
CA VAL A 60 6.86 -22.45 13.37
C VAL A 60 5.69 -22.13 12.44
N VAL A 61 5.32 -23.08 11.58
CA VAL A 61 4.16 -22.94 10.68
C VAL A 61 2.89 -22.74 11.49
N ARG A 62 2.63 -23.57 12.51
CA ARG A 62 1.46 -23.43 13.38
C ARG A 62 1.45 -22.12 14.14
N HIS A 63 2.60 -21.67 14.64
CA HIS A 63 2.70 -20.37 15.31
C HIS A 63 2.25 -19.23 14.39
N PHE A 64 2.72 -19.18 13.14
CA PHE A 64 2.33 -18.11 12.21
C PHE A 64 0.92 -18.25 11.65
N ILE A 65 0.34 -19.45 11.69
CA ILE A 65 -1.08 -19.68 11.42
C ILE A 65 -1.95 -19.05 12.53
N GLU A 66 -1.64 -19.37 13.79
CA GLU A 66 -2.44 -18.97 14.95
C GLU A 66 -2.15 -17.53 15.41
N HIS A 67 -1.00 -16.97 15.04
CA HIS A 67 -0.52 -15.67 15.48
C HIS A 67 0.18 -14.89 14.34
N PRO A 68 -0.54 -14.55 13.25
CA PRO A 68 0.05 -14.05 12.01
C PRO A 68 0.87 -12.76 12.15
N ILE A 69 0.52 -11.92 13.12
CA ILE A 69 1.11 -10.58 13.29
C ILE A 69 1.72 -10.34 14.69
N SER A 70 1.87 -11.39 15.49
CA SER A 70 2.31 -11.24 16.90
C SER A 70 3.72 -10.70 17.10
N ASP A 71 4.58 -10.83 16.08
CA ASP A 71 5.94 -10.33 16.02
C ASP A 71 6.07 -9.05 15.16
N VAL A 72 4.97 -8.55 14.61
CA VAL A 72 4.98 -7.36 13.75
C VAL A 72 5.14 -6.12 14.63
N SER A 73 6.15 -5.32 14.27
CA SER A 73 6.37 -3.99 14.85
C SER A 73 6.45 -2.96 13.73
N ILE A 74 5.55 -1.98 13.77
CA ILE A 74 5.50 -0.86 12.84
C ILE A 74 6.14 0.35 13.49
N ASN A 75 7.09 0.97 12.79
CA ASN A 75 7.74 2.19 13.24
C ASN A 75 7.50 3.32 12.24
N VAL A 76 6.82 4.39 12.67
CA VAL A 76 6.53 5.57 11.85
C VAL A 76 7.44 6.72 12.24
N PRO A 77 8.22 7.29 11.29
CA PRO A 77 9.07 8.43 11.59
C PRO A 77 8.24 9.70 11.79
N SER A 78 8.43 10.36 12.93
CA SER A 78 7.76 11.63 13.23
C SER A 78 8.74 12.61 13.88
N TYR A 79 8.67 13.86 13.48
CA TYR A 79 9.52 14.93 13.99
C TYR A 79 8.69 15.92 14.78
N TYR A 80 9.31 16.61 15.73
CA TYR A 80 8.64 17.72 16.41
C TYR A 80 9.56 18.88 16.71
N SER A 81 8.96 20.06 16.80
CA SER A 81 9.63 21.25 17.30
C SER A 81 8.80 21.91 18.38
N CYS A 82 9.47 22.50 19.35
CA CYS A 82 8.87 23.39 20.34
C CYS A 82 9.76 24.63 20.45
N PRO A 83 9.33 25.80 19.96
CA PRO A 83 10.12 27.01 20.01
C PRO A 83 10.16 27.61 21.42
N ASP A 84 9.10 27.40 22.20
CA ASP A 84 8.90 28.05 23.50
C ASP A 84 9.74 27.40 24.62
N PHE A 85 9.82 26.06 24.61
CA PHE A 85 10.53 25.29 25.63
C PHE A 85 11.26 24.09 25.03
N ARG A 86 12.27 23.59 25.75
CA ARG A 86 12.92 22.31 25.44
C ARG A 86 12.41 21.26 26.42
N PHE A 87 11.76 20.23 25.88
CA PHE A 87 11.29 19.08 26.67
C PHE A 87 12.12 17.83 26.32
N PRO A 88 13.20 17.54 27.06
CA PRO A 88 14.11 16.44 26.71
C PRO A 88 13.50 15.04 26.91
N ASP A 89 12.56 14.90 27.83
CA ASP A 89 11.89 13.67 28.23
C ASP A 89 10.54 13.44 27.52
N LEU A 90 10.04 14.47 26.82
CA LEU A 90 8.75 14.44 26.15
C LEU A 90 8.61 13.30 25.11
N PRO A 91 9.63 12.96 24.29
CA PRO A 91 9.57 11.77 23.43
C PRO A 91 9.30 10.46 24.18
N GLU A 92 9.98 10.25 25.30
CA GLU A 92 9.81 9.06 26.13
C GLU A 92 8.41 9.04 26.76
N ALA A 93 7.97 10.18 27.31
CA ALA A 93 6.65 10.31 27.91
C ALA A 93 5.53 10.04 26.90
N VAL A 94 5.64 10.56 25.67
CA VAL A 94 4.68 10.31 24.60
C VAL A 94 4.69 8.85 24.17
N ASN A 95 5.86 8.22 24.02
CA ASN A 95 5.93 6.80 23.66
C ASN A 95 5.24 5.90 24.71
N ILE A 96 5.42 6.20 26.00
CA ILE A 96 4.77 5.46 27.08
C ILE A 96 3.25 5.66 27.03
N GLN A 97 2.77 6.91 26.92
CA GLN A 97 1.34 7.19 26.89
C GLN A 97 0.66 6.67 25.63
N PHE A 98 1.32 6.81 24.48
CA PHE A 98 0.85 6.32 23.20
C PHE A 98 0.75 4.80 23.20
N GLY A 99 1.81 4.08 23.59
CA GLY A 99 1.78 2.62 23.70
C GLY A 99 0.75 2.11 24.71
N GLY A 100 0.60 2.79 25.86
CA GLY A 100 -0.44 2.49 26.84
C GLY A 100 -1.84 2.66 26.26
N ARG A 101 -2.10 3.76 25.54
CA ARG A 101 -3.38 4.02 24.87
C ARG A 101 -3.70 2.96 23.83
N LEU A 102 -2.74 2.61 22.97
CA LEU A 102 -2.94 1.60 21.92
C LEU A 102 -3.33 0.24 22.50
N LYS A 103 -2.73 -0.15 23.64
CA LYS A 103 -2.98 -1.44 24.27
C LYS A 103 -4.26 -1.49 25.10
N GLU A 104 -4.52 -0.45 25.89
CA GLU A 104 -5.59 -0.44 26.89
C GLU A 104 -6.92 0.08 26.37
N LYS A 105 -6.90 1.01 25.39
CA LYS A 105 -8.11 1.64 24.85
C LYS A 105 -8.43 1.21 23.43
N GLU A 106 -7.42 1.22 22.56
CA GLU A 106 -7.63 0.90 21.14
C GLU A 106 -7.53 -0.60 20.86
N HIS A 107 -7.00 -1.40 21.78
CA HIS A 107 -6.80 -2.85 21.63
C HIS A 107 -6.12 -3.24 20.31
N ILE A 108 -5.00 -2.59 20.02
CA ILE A 108 -4.19 -2.87 18.82
C ILE A 108 -3.48 -4.22 18.96
N ALA A 109 -3.59 -5.07 17.94
CA ALA A 109 -3.12 -6.46 17.89
C ALA A 109 -1.63 -6.62 17.55
N LEU A 110 -0.94 -5.52 17.23
CA LEU A 110 0.49 -5.47 16.89
C LEU A 110 1.21 -4.34 17.64
N ASN A 111 2.54 -4.29 17.56
CA ASN A 111 3.29 -3.17 18.13
C ASN A 111 3.35 -2.02 17.13
N TYR A 112 2.81 -0.87 17.48
CA TYR A 112 2.86 0.34 16.65
C TYR A 112 3.57 1.45 17.43
N ASN A 113 4.66 1.98 16.88
CA ASN A 113 5.46 3.02 17.50
C ASN A 113 5.58 4.23 16.57
N VAL A 114 5.49 5.41 17.18
CA VAL A 114 5.79 6.68 16.52
C VAL A 114 7.16 7.13 17.00
N ASN A 115 8.16 7.09 16.12
CA ASN A 115 9.53 7.47 16.44
C ASN A 115 9.65 8.98 16.52
N TRP A 116 9.33 9.54 17.68
CA TRP A 116 9.25 10.99 17.87
C TRP A 116 10.62 11.62 18.15
N THR A 117 11.12 12.37 17.17
CA THR A 117 12.48 12.94 17.19
C THR A 117 12.42 14.46 17.16
N TYR A 118 13.27 15.13 17.93
CA TYR A 118 13.38 16.59 17.84
C TYR A 118 13.86 17.00 16.45
N GLY A 119 13.12 17.92 15.82
CA GLY A 119 13.36 18.44 14.50
C GLY A 119 13.41 19.97 14.48
N ASP A 120 14.02 20.49 13.43
CA ASP A 120 14.13 21.92 13.17
C ASP A 120 13.04 22.37 12.20
N TYR A 121 12.34 23.46 12.52
CA TYR A 121 11.20 23.92 11.73
C TYR A 121 11.65 24.55 10.40
N ASP A 122 12.82 25.17 10.36
CA ASP A 122 13.33 25.73 9.11
C ASP A 122 13.72 24.61 8.13
N THR A 123 14.31 23.52 8.62
CA THR A 123 14.54 22.29 7.85
C THR A 123 13.24 21.72 7.26
N PHE A 124 12.13 21.75 8.03
CA PHE A 124 10.82 21.33 7.51
C PHE A 124 10.31 22.24 6.38
N LYS A 125 10.46 23.57 6.51
CA LYS A 125 10.04 24.51 5.46
C LYS A 125 10.81 24.36 4.15
N GLU A 126 12.06 23.91 4.25
CA GLU A 126 12.93 23.64 3.10
C GLU A 126 12.75 22.21 2.54
N ASP A 127 11.69 21.49 2.95
CA ASP A 127 11.40 20.11 2.56
C ASP A 127 12.57 19.14 2.85
N GLY A 128 13.31 19.41 3.93
CA GLY A 128 14.49 18.63 4.33
C GLY A 128 14.17 17.31 5.06
N TYR A 129 12.92 17.09 5.44
CA TYR A 129 12.44 15.84 6.02
C TYR A 129 11.82 14.92 4.95
N PRO A 130 11.78 13.60 5.20
CA PRO A 130 11.08 12.70 4.30
C PRO A 130 9.61 13.10 4.13
N PRO A 131 9.04 13.06 2.91
CA PRO A 131 7.68 13.55 2.63
C PRO A 131 6.59 12.75 3.36
N PHE A 132 6.89 11.51 3.72
CA PHE A 132 6.02 10.59 4.46
C PHE A 132 6.20 10.70 5.99
N ALA A 133 7.05 11.60 6.49
CA ALA A 133 7.21 11.79 7.93
C ALA A 133 6.26 12.89 8.43
N LEU A 134 5.62 12.66 9.58
CA LEU A 134 4.79 13.68 10.22
C LEU A 134 5.68 14.69 10.97
N PHE A 135 5.47 15.98 10.75
CA PHE A 135 6.10 17.04 11.53
C PHE A 135 5.08 17.73 12.45
N VAL A 136 5.35 17.74 13.76
CA VAL A 136 4.46 18.32 14.77
C VAL A 136 5.11 19.57 15.38
N ARG A 137 4.42 20.70 15.32
CA ARG A 137 4.85 21.93 15.98
C ARG A 137 4.06 22.15 17.26
N LEU A 138 4.74 22.21 18.40
CA LEU A 138 4.15 22.47 19.70
C LEU A 138 4.26 23.97 20.00
N LEU A 139 3.13 24.65 20.15
CA LEU A 139 3.08 26.11 20.32
C LEU A 139 2.40 26.51 21.62
N LEU A 140 3.06 27.35 22.42
CA LEU A 140 2.44 27.95 23.59
C LEU A 140 1.32 28.92 23.15
N SER A 141 0.14 28.78 23.76
CA SER A 141 -1.06 29.55 23.45
C SER A 141 -1.87 29.84 24.70
N ASP A 142 -2.87 30.70 24.58
CA ASP A 142 -3.88 30.97 25.62
C ASP A 142 -4.94 29.86 25.69
N GLN A 143 -5.03 29.01 24.66
CA GLN A 143 -5.99 27.91 24.57
C GLN A 143 -5.36 26.67 23.96
N ASN A 144 -5.85 25.49 24.37
CA ASN A 144 -5.48 24.22 23.74
C ASN A 144 -6.23 24.07 22.41
N ALA A 145 -5.51 23.75 21.34
CA ALA A 145 -6.10 23.51 20.03
C ALA A 145 -5.22 22.57 19.19
N ILE A 146 -5.83 21.90 18.22
CA ILE A 146 -5.16 21.02 17.27
C ILE A 146 -5.45 21.55 15.87
N TYR A 147 -4.41 21.66 15.06
CA TYR A 147 -4.50 21.89 13.62
C TYR A 147 -3.72 20.81 12.89
N VAL A 148 -4.28 20.32 11.78
CA VAL A 148 -3.64 19.34 10.91
C VAL A 148 -3.78 19.84 9.48
N ASP A 149 -2.68 19.80 8.74
CA ASP A 149 -2.62 20.19 7.33
C ASP A 149 -2.77 18.92 6.46
N GLY A 150 -3.72 18.93 5.53
CA GLY A 150 -3.95 17.82 4.60
C GLY A 150 -3.04 17.85 3.36
N ILE A 151 -2.37 18.98 3.10
CA ILE A 151 -1.47 19.13 1.95
C ILE A 151 -0.05 18.71 2.35
N LYS A 152 0.38 19.11 3.55
CA LYS A 152 1.69 18.79 4.11
C LYS A 152 1.54 17.82 5.26
N SER A 153 2.48 16.89 5.46
CA SER A 153 2.50 15.99 6.63
C SER A 153 2.82 16.77 7.91
N TYR A 154 1.92 17.67 8.32
CA TYR A 154 2.16 18.72 9.30
C TYR A 154 0.98 18.85 10.26
N ALA A 155 1.30 19.04 11.53
CA ALA A 155 0.31 19.34 12.55
C ALA A 155 0.85 20.37 13.54
N GLU A 156 -0.06 21.14 14.13
CA GLU A 156 0.21 22.05 15.22
C GLU A 156 -0.59 21.64 16.45
N LEU A 157 0.09 21.57 17.59
CA LEU A 157 -0.53 21.42 18.88
C LEU A 157 -0.31 22.70 19.68
N TYR A 158 -1.39 23.45 19.86
CA TYR A 158 -1.42 24.61 20.74
C TYR A 158 -1.67 24.12 22.16
N TYR A 159 -0.81 24.50 23.10
CA TYR A 159 -0.92 24.10 24.50
C TYR A 159 -0.79 25.31 25.44
N ILE A 160 -1.48 25.25 26.58
CA ILE A 160 -1.38 26.25 27.65
C ILE A 160 -0.30 25.87 28.67
N LEU A 161 0.27 26.86 29.36
CA LEU A 161 1.33 26.64 30.35
C LEU A 161 0.90 25.69 31.49
N SER A 162 -0.35 25.78 31.93
CA SER A 162 -0.87 24.90 32.98
C SER A 162 -0.88 23.42 32.57
N ALA A 163 -0.99 23.10 31.27
CA ALA A 163 -0.90 21.73 30.77
C ALA A 163 0.52 21.14 30.92
N VAL A 164 1.54 22.01 30.92
CA VAL A 164 2.92 21.60 31.21
C VAL A 164 3.06 21.33 32.71
N GLU A 165 2.49 22.19 33.57
CA GLU A 165 2.54 22.02 35.03
C GLU A 165 1.83 20.75 35.51
N THR A 166 0.73 20.35 34.85
CA THR A 166 -0.02 19.13 35.16
C THR A 166 0.51 17.88 34.46
N ASN A 167 1.54 18.01 33.60
CA ASN A 167 2.08 16.92 32.78
C ASN A 167 1.07 16.31 31.79
N ASP A 168 0.15 17.14 31.27
CA ASP A 168 -0.86 16.75 30.29
C ASP A 168 -0.38 16.89 28.84
N LEU A 169 0.76 17.57 28.60
CA LEU A 169 1.29 17.75 27.24
C LEU A 169 1.50 16.41 26.49
N PRO A 170 2.10 15.36 27.09
CA PRO A 170 2.22 14.07 26.40
C PRO A 170 0.86 13.46 26.05
N PHE A 171 -0.17 13.68 26.88
CA PHE A 171 -1.53 13.20 26.61
C PHE A 171 -2.13 13.88 25.39
N PHE A 172 -1.99 15.20 25.26
CA PHE A 172 -2.49 15.93 24.11
C PHE A 172 -1.75 15.56 22.81
N VAL A 173 -0.45 15.28 22.89
CA VAL A 173 0.30 14.76 21.74
C VAL A 173 -0.18 13.36 21.38
N THR A 174 -0.37 12.47 22.35
CA THR A 174 -0.93 11.14 22.09
C THR A 174 -2.31 11.25 21.44
N GLN A 175 -3.16 12.18 21.89
CA GLN A 175 -4.47 12.44 21.30
C GLN A 175 -4.37 12.95 19.85
N LEU A 176 -3.47 13.90 19.57
CA LEU A 176 -3.18 14.35 18.21
C LEU A 176 -2.83 13.16 17.30
N LEU A 177 -1.88 12.34 17.73
CA LEU A 177 -1.38 11.21 16.94
C LEU A 177 -2.47 10.16 16.70
N THR A 178 -3.18 9.71 17.73
CA THR A 178 -4.16 8.63 17.58
C THR A 178 -5.47 9.06 16.94
N ASP A 179 -5.94 10.28 17.21
CA ASP A 179 -7.33 10.66 16.91
C ASP A 179 -7.44 11.52 15.64
N TYR A 180 -6.34 12.20 15.28
CA TYR A 180 -6.32 13.13 14.14
C TYR A 180 -5.30 12.74 13.07
N CYS A 181 -4.21 12.06 13.44
CA CYS A 181 -3.14 11.73 12.49
C CYS A 181 -3.21 10.32 11.94
N PHE A 182 -3.36 9.31 12.78
CA PHE A 182 -3.23 7.89 12.41
C PHE A 182 -4.51 7.09 12.68
N LYS A 183 -5.65 7.77 12.85
CA LYS A 183 -6.88 7.12 13.29
C LYS A 183 -7.35 6.01 12.33
N GLY A 184 -7.46 6.32 11.04
CA GLY A 184 -7.92 5.36 10.03
C GLY A 184 -6.95 4.20 9.87
N GLU A 185 -5.64 4.46 9.94
CA GLU A 185 -4.63 3.40 9.97
C GLU A 185 -4.78 2.48 11.20
N LEU A 186 -4.89 3.05 12.41
CA LEU A 186 -4.97 2.29 13.65
C LEU A 186 -6.24 1.45 13.76
N GLU A 187 -7.35 1.92 13.18
CA GLU A 187 -8.62 1.17 13.13
C GLU A 187 -8.45 -0.20 12.46
N HIS A 188 -7.54 -0.35 11.49
CA HIS A 188 -7.25 -1.62 10.84
C HIS A 188 -6.34 -2.56 11.65
N TYR A 189 -5.74 -2.09 12.74
CA TYR A 189 -4.87 -2.92 13.57
C TYR A 189 -5.50 -3.38 14.87
N ARG A 190 -6.77 -3.03 15.10
CA ARG A 190 -7.53 -3.48 16.26
C ARG A 190 -7.75 -5.00 16.24
N GLU A 191 -7.84 -5.60 17.41
CA GLU A 191 -8.09 -7.05 17.56
C GLU A 191 -9.40 -7.51 16.88
N ASP A 192 -10.42 -6.65 16.82
CA ASP A 192 -11.70 -6.92 16.15
C ASP A 192 -11.59 -6.98 14.61
N SER A 193 -10.56 -6.36 14.04
CA SER A 193 -10.24 -6.43 12.62
C SER A 193 -9.65 -7.79 12.22
N LEU A 194 -9.30 -8.64 13.18
CA LEU A 194 -8.80 -10.00 12.95
C LEU A 194 -9.87 -11.04 13.22
N ILE A 195 -10.40 -11.62 12.15
CA ILE A 195 -11.46 -12.61 12.22
C ILE A 195 -10.85 -13.99 12.41
N LYS A 196 -11.29 -14.65 13.48
CA LYS A 196 -10.90 -16.02 13.80
C LYS A 196 -11.71 -17.01 12.97
N VAL A 197 -11.03 -17.82 12.18
CA VAL A 197 -11.62 -18.78 11.25
C VAL A 197 -11.41 -20.20 11.74
N TYR A 198 -12.48 -20.94 11.96
CA TYR A 198 -12.41 -22.34 12.38
C TYR A 198 -12.66 -23.29 11.22
N TYR A 199 -11.91 -24.39 11.17
CA TYR A 199 -12.12 -25.44 10.17
C TYR A 199 -12.48 -26.77 10.82
N HIS A 200 -13.73 -27.19 10.61
CA HIS A 200 -14.35 -28.39 11.19
C HIS A 200 -14.34 -28.38 12.74
N GLN A 201 -14.92 -29.41 13.38
CA GLN A 201 -15.08 -29.53 14.84
C GLN A 201 -13.76 -29.67 15.64
N ASN A 202 -12.60 -29.41 15.02
CA ASN A 202 -11.31 -29.40 15.70
C ASN A 202 -10.97 -27.97 16.11
N ASN A 203 -10.33 -27.77 17.27
CA ASN A 203 -9.85 -26.47 17.77
C ASN A 203 -8.76 -25.81 16.90
N HIS A 204 -8.64 -26.17 15.62
CA HIS A 204 -7.65 -25.59 14.70
C HIS A 204 -8.26 -24.38 13.99
N PHE A 205 -7.56 -23.26 14.04
CA PHE A 205 -8.03 -21.99 13.49
C PHE A 205 -6.88 -21.20 12.89
N ASN A 206 -7.21 -20.23 12.06
CA ASN A 206 -6.33 -19.16 11.62
C ASN A 206 -7.00 -17.81 11.85
N PHE A 207 -6.22 -16.73 11.75
CA PHE A 207 -6.73 -15.37 11.76
C PHE A 207 -6.54 -14.74 10.40
N VAL A 208 -7.60 -14.06 9.93
CA VAL A 208 -7.61 -13.36 8.66
C VAL A 208 -8.10 -11.94 8.89
N HIS A 209 -7.51 -10.97 8.21
CA HIS A 209 -7.96 -9.58 8.31
C HIS A 209 -9.36 -9.41 7.71
N GLN A 210 -10.21 -8.58 8.34
CA GLN A 210 -11.60 -8.39 7.91
C GLN A 210 -11.74 -7.88 6.48
N ASP A 211 -10.80 -7.04 6.01
CA ASP A 211 -10.81 -6.51 4.65
C ASP A 211 -10.70 -7.62 3.60
N PHE A 212 -10.03 -8.72 3.91
CA PHE A 212 -9.98 -9.86 2.99
C PHE A 212 -11.36 -10.48 2.76
N ILE A 213 -12.27 -10.38 3.73
CA ILE A 213 -13.63 -10.89 3.64
C ILE A 213 -14.55 -9.85 3.00
N PHE A 214 -14.54 -8.63 3.54
CA PHE A 214 -15.57 -7.61 3.28
C PHE A 214 -15.15 -6.56 2.24
N ASN A 215 -13.86 -6.45 1.91
CA ASN A 215 -13.37 -5.51 0.92
C ASN A 215 -12.92 -6.27 -0.34
N ASP A 216 -13.80 -6.30 -1.35
CA ASP A 216 -13.58 -7.00 -2.61
C ASP A 216 -12.29 -6.58 -3.32
N ARG A 217 -11.92 -5.30 -3.24
CA ARG A 217 -10.70 -4.77 -3.87
C ARG A 217 -9.46 -5.30 -3.18
N ILE A 218 -9.40 -5.23 -1.85
CA ILE A 218 -8.28 -5.77 -1.07
C ILE A 218 -8.16 -7.27 -1.33
N ARG A 219 -9.28 -8.00 -1.31
CA ARG A 219 -9.29 -9.44 -1.64
C ARG A 219 -8.71 -9.70 -3.03
N GLN A 220 -9.11 -8.95 -4.05
CA GLN A 220 -8.57 -9.10 -5.40
C GLN A 220 -7.07 -8.80 -5.46
N LEU A 221 -6.59 -7.71 -4.84
CA LEU A 221 -5.15 -7.39 -4.77
C LEU A 221 -4.30 -8.50 -4.12
N LEU A 222 -4.87 -9.23 -3.17
CA LEU A 222 -4.17 -10.30 -2.47
C LEU A 222 -4.15 -11.62 -3.27
N THR A 223 -5.12 -11.83 -4.17
CA THR A 223 -5.40 -13.15 -4.80
C THR A 223 -5.20 -13.18 -6.32
N GLU A 224 -5.26 -12.03 -6.97
CA GLU A 224 -5.24 -11.84 -8.41
C GLU A 224 -4.03 -10.99 -8.83
N PRO A 225 -3.62 -11.05 -10.11
CA PRO A 225 -2.58 -10.15 -10.63
C PRO A 225 -3.00 -8.68 -10.59
N ALA A 226 -2.06 -7.78 -10.89
CA ALA A 226 -2.27 -6.34 -10.90
C ALA A 226 -3.53 -5.92 -11.67
N GLN A 227 -4.33 -5.05 -11.07
CA GLN A 227 -5.63 -4.65 -11.60
C GLN A 227 -5.50 -3.51 -12.60
N ASN A 228 -6.25 -3.56 -13.70
CA ASN A 228 -6.30 -2.43 -14.64
C ASN A 228 -7.24 -1.35 -14.10
N ILE A 229 -6.74 -0.13 -13.94
CA ILE A 229 -7.53 1.05 -13.55
C ILE A 229 -7.39 2.09 -14.65
N THR A 230 -8.52 2.60 -15.14
CA THR A 230 -8.54 3.69 -16.11
C THR A 230 -8.84 4.99 -15.39
N ILE A 231 -7.99 6.00 -15.58
CA ILE A 231 -8.18 7.35 -15.02
C ILE A 231 -8.41 8.30 -16.18
N GLU A 232 -9.61 8.86 -16.27
CA GLU A 232 -9.99 9.76 -17.36
C GLU A 232 -10.06 11.20 -16.87
N PHE A 233 -9.16 12.03 -17.37
CA PHE A 233 -9.19 13.47 -17.12
C PHE A 233 -9.96 14.16 -18.23
N ILE A 234 -11.07 14.82 -17.89
CA ILE A 234 -11.99 15.39 -18.87
C ILE A 234 -12.01 16.90 -18.75
N LEU A 235 -11.57 17.62 -19.78
CA LEU A 235 -11.76 19.06 -19.89
C LEU A 235 -13.06 19.35 -20.63
N VAL A 236 -14.02 19.95 -19.94
CA VAL A 236 -15.27 20.42 -20.55
C VAL A 236 -15.04 21.78 -21.20
N GLY A 237 -15.57 21.98 -22.42
CA GLY A 237 -15.42 23.24 -23.15
C GLY A 237 -14.09 23.39 -23.87
N SER A 238 -13.49 22.29 -24.32
CA SER A 238 -12.18 22.28 -24.99
C SER A 238 -12.10 23.07 -26.30
N ASN A 239 -13.25 23.49 -26.85
CA ASN A 239 -13.33 24.45 -27.95
C ASN A 239 -13.02 25.91 -27.55
N GLN A 240 -13.04 26.21 -26.24
CA GLN A 240 -12.82 27.54 -25.67
C GLN A 240 -11.64 27.56 -24.68
N TYR A 241 -11.35 26.42 -24.06
CA TYR A 241 -10.33 26.30 -23.01
C TYR A 241 -9.26 25.27 -23.38
N THR A 242 -8.05 25.53 -22.91
CA THR A 242 -6.89 24.63 -23.02
C THR A 242 -6.14 24.61 -21.68
N TRP A 243 -5.32 23.59 -21.47
CA TRP A 243 -4.65 23.36 -20.18
C TRP A 243 -3.27 22.72 -20.35
N ASP A 244 -2.34 23.02 -19.45
CA ASP A 244 -1.03 22.35 -19.38
C ASP A 244 -1.11 21.04 -18.58
N PHE A 245 -1.95 20.13 -19.04
CA PHE A 245 -2.24 18.90 -18.32
C PHE A 245 -0.98 18.05 -18.09
N ASP A 246 -0.14 17.86 -19.11
CA ASP A 246 1.05 17.00 -19.01
C ASP A 246 2.02 17.52 -17.93
N GLU A 247 2.19 18.83 -17.83
CA GLU A 247 3.06 19.44 -16.80
C GLU A 247 2.46 19.35 -15.39
N ALA A 248 1.13 19.42 -15.29
CA ALA A 248 0.41 19.28 -14.03
C ALA A 248 0.38 17.83 -13.54
N LEU A 249 0.27 16.86 -14.46
CA LEU A 249 0.23 15.43 -14.16
C LEU A 249 1.48 14.95 -13.41
N HIS A 250 2.63 15.60 -13.61
CA HIS A 250 3.86 15.32 -12.86
C HIS A 250 3.70 15.40 -11.32
N LYS A 251 2.64 16.03 -10.80
CA LYS A 251 2.33 16.02 -9.36
C LYS A 251 1.69 14.72 -8.89
N ILE A 252 0.93 14.05 -9.75
CA ILE A 252 0.21 12.80 -9.46
C ILE A 252 1.09 11.59 -9.80
N SER A 253 1.89 11.68 -10.86
CA SER A 253 2.71 10.57 -11.38
C SER A 253 3.53 9.83 -10.31
N PRO A 254 4.23 10.48 -9.36
CA PRO A 254 5.04 9.77 -8.37
C PRO A 254 4.24 8.79 -7.50
N TYR A 255 2.98 9.12 -7.21
CA TYR A 255 2.09 8.27 -6.41
C TYR A 255 1.61 7.06 -7.22
N LEU A 256 1.21 7.28 -8.48
CA LEU A 256 0.82 6.20 -9.39
C LEU A 256 1.98 5.26 -9.68
N GLU A 257 3.17 5.80 -9.91
CA GLU A 257 4.39 5.03 -10.15
C GLU A 257 4.75 4.12 -8.97
N ARG A 258 4.56 4.61 -7.75
CA ARG A 258 4.80 3.83 -6.52
C ARG A 258 3.83 2.66 -6.38
N LEU A 259 2.67 2.73 -7.03
CA LEU A 259 1.59 1.74 -7.00
C LEU A 259 1.56 0.80 -8.22
N ASN A 260 2.47 0.95 -9.18
CA ASN A 260 2.47 0.19 -10.44
C ASN A 260 2.61 -1.34 -10.27
N ASP A 261 3.15 -1.80 -9.13
CA ASP A 261 3.24 -3.24 -8.83
C ASP A 261 1.87 -3.85 -8.45
N LEU A 262 0.87 -3.02 -8.16
CA LEU A 262 -0.48 -3.42 -7.74
C LEU A 262 -1.54 -3.07 -8.79
N PHE A 263 -1.33 -1.99 -9.53
CA PHE A 263 -2.29 -1.48 -10.50
C PHE A 263 -1.60 -1.13 -11.82
N ASN A 264 -2.25 -1.49 -12.93
CA ASN A 264 -1.91 -1.02 -14.26
C ASN A 264 -2.78 0.21 -14.57
N PHE A 265 -2.23 1.40 -14.36
CA PHE A 265 -2.94 2.65 -14.63
C PHE A 265 -2.94 2.98 -16.13
N ASN A 266 -4.13 3.15 -16.71
CA ASN A 266 -4.34 3.69 -18.04
C ASN A 266 -4.86 5.12 -17.91
N ILE A 267 -4.02 6.10 -18.19
CA ILE A 267 -4.39 7.52 -18.12
C ILE A 267 -4.89 7.97 -19.49
N SER A 268 -6.12 8.49 -19.54
CA SER A 268 -6.71 9.10 -20.73
C SER A 268 -7.02 10.57 -20.47
N VAL A 269 -6.81 11.40 -21.50
CA VAL A 269 -7.15 12.83 -21.46
C VAL A 269 -8.18 13.08 -22.54
N ILE A 270 -9.36 13.51 -22.11
CA ILE A 270 -10.52 13.72 -22.97
C ILE A 270 -10.81 15.21 -23.06
N HIS A 271 -10.84 15.70 -24.29
CA HIS A 271 -11.21 17.06 -24.60
C HIS A 271 -12.66 17.07 -25.10
N GLU A 272 -13.60 17.49 -24.25
CA GLU A 272 -15.02 17.53 -24.63
C GLU A 272 -15.39 18.94 -25.09
N PRO A 273 -15.69 19.16 -26.39
CA PRO A 273 -16.22 20.43 -26.84
C PRO A 273 -17.67 20.59 -26.37
N VAL A 274 -18.04 21.80 -25.97
CA VAL A 274 -19.45 22.12 -25.68
C VAL A 274 -20.05 22.75 -26.92
N GLU A 275 -21.01 22.07 -27.53
CA GLU A 275 -21.86 22.64 -28.55
C GLU A 275 -22.97 23.48 -27.90
N ASN A 276 -23.40 24.56 -28.55
CA ASN A 276 -24.54 25.37 -28.10
C ASN A 276 -25.86 24.61 -28.33
N SER A 277 -26.06 23.48 -27.66
CA SER A 277 -27.36 22.82 -27.61
C SER A 277 -28.12 23.35 -26.39
N ASN A 278 -29.31 23.89 -26.63
CA ASN A 278 -30.26 24.29 -25.57
C ASN A 278 -30.97 23.09 -24.94
N GLU A 279 -30.37 21.89 -25.00
CA GLU A 279 -30.95 20.68 -24.44
C GLU A 279 -30.74 20.68 -22.92
N THR A 280 -31.63 21.38 -22.24
CA THR A 280 -31.80 21.24 -20.79
C THR A 280 -32.59 19.98 -20.52
N GLU A 281 -31.93 18.98 -19.95
CA GLU A 281 -32.59 17.75 -19.54
C GLU A 281 -32.98 17.82 -18.06
N SER A 282 -34.20 17.39 -17.75
CA SER A 282 -34.75 17.50 -16.40
C SER A 282 -34.35 16.35 -15.48
N TYR A 283 -33.89 15.21 -16.01
CA TYR A 283 -33.53 14.02 -15.23
C TYR A 283 -32.69 13.05 -16.07
N ILE A 284 -31.63 12.50 -15.49
CA ILE A 284 -30.81 11.43 -16.12
C ILE A 284 -31.04 10.11 -15.37
N ASP A 285 -30.58 10.03 -14.13
CA ASP A 285 -30.81 8.93 -13.20
C ASP A 285 -30.73 9.44 -11.74
N ASN A 286 -30.85 8.53 -10.76
CA ASN A 286 -30.79 8.88 -9.34
C ASN A 286 -29.35 9.03 -8.79
N ARG A 287 -28.32 8.79 -9.60
CA ARG A 287 -26.90 8.81 -9.20
C ARG A 287 -26.23 10.13 -9.55
N PHE A 288 -26.76 10.84 -10.55
CA PHE A 288 -26.29 12.16 -10.95
C PHE A 288 -27.15 13.29 -10.32
N PRO A 289 -26.53 14.35 -9.74
CA PRO A 289 -27.29 15.46 -9.18
C PRO A 289 -28.15 16.19 -10.22
N ILE A 290 -29.45 16.27 -9.95
CA ILE A 290 -30.42 16.90 -10.86
C ILE A 290 -30.14 18.39 -11.05
N GLU A 291 -29.50 19.04 -10.08
CA GLU A 291 -29.16 20.45 -10.12
C GLU A 291 -28.09 20.76 -11.18
N LEU A 292 -27.31 19.76 -11.59
CA LEU A 292 -26.23 19.90 -12.56
C LEU A 292 -26.64 19.53 -14.01
N THR A 293 -27.85 19.02 -14.22
CA THR A 293 -28.26 18.47 -15.54
C THR A 293 -28.46 19.53 -16.61
N ASP A 294 -28.69 20.79 -16.23
CA ASP A 294 -28.84 21.93 -17.14
C ASP A 294 -27.53 22.67 -17.43
N LEU A 295 -26.41 22.20 -16.83
CA LEU A 295 -25.08 22.70 -17.11
C LEU A 295 -24.57 22.16 -18.46
N PRO A 296 -24.10 23.03 -19.37
CA PRO A 296 -23.68 22.62 -20.70
C PRO A 296 -22.65 21.49 -20.71
N GLY A 297 -22.93 20.43 -21.47
CA GLY A 297 -22.01 19.30 -21.68
C GLY A 297 -21.99 18.22 -20.59
N LEU A 298 -22.27 18.54 -19.32
CA LEU A 298 -22.12 17.59 -18.21
C LEU A 298 -23.05 16.38 -18.33
N ALA A 299 -24.33 16.59 -18.60
CA ALA A 299 -25.31 15.51 -18.76
C ALA A 299 -24.91 14.51 -19.87
N LYS A 300 -24.38 15.04 -20.98
CA LYS A 300 -23.90 14.25 -22.12
C LYS A 300 -22.67 13.42 -21.75
N ILE A 301 -21.72 14.01 -21.03
CA ILE A 301 -20.51 13.30 -20.55
C ILE A 301 -20.94 12.17 -19.64
N TYR A 302 -21.73 12.46 -18.61
CA TYR A 302 -22.21 11.46 -17.65
C TYR A 302 -22.87 10.28 -18.36
N ARG A 303 -23.80 10.51 -19.30
CA ARG A 303 -24.46 9.42 -20.04
C ARG A 303 -23.51 8.59 -20.89
N ARG A 304 -22.47 9.20 -21.48
CA ARG A 304 -21.49 8.46 -22.27
C ARG A 304 -20.68 7.51 -21.38
N THR A 305 -20.41 7.94 -20.16
CA THR A 305 -19.49 7.26 -19.23
C THR A 305 -20.18 6.45 -18.13
N MET A 306 -21.51 6.56 -17.97
CA MET A 306 -22.24 5.91 -16.87
C MET A 306 -22.23 4.37 -16.93
N ASP A 307 -21.95 3.82 -18.11
CA ASP A 307 -21.83 2.39 -18.38
C ASP A 307 -20.37 1.92 -18.40
N ASP A 308 -19.42 2.81 -18.12
CA ASP A 308 -18.01 2.44 -17.99
C ASP A 308 -17.82 1.50 -16.79
N GLY A 309 -16.83 0.62 -16.91
CA GLY A 309 -16.59 -0.42 -15.92
C GLY A 309 -16.29 0.15 -14.53
N PRO A 310 -16.47 -0.65 -13.46
CA PRO A 310 -16.25 -0.20 -12.08
C PRO A 310 -14.81 0.20 -11.78
N ASN A 311 -13.87 -0.06 -12.69
CA ASN A 311 -12.44 0.25 -12.63
C ASN A 311 -12.05 1.54 -13.37
N THR A 312 -13.02 2.39 -13.71
CA THR A 312 -12.80 3.68 -14.36
C THR A 312 -13.11 4.81 -13.38
N ILE A 313 -12.23 5.82 -13.32
CA ILE A 313 -12.39 7.03 -12.51
C ILE A 313 -12.49 8.22 -13.45
N HIS A 314 -13.60 8.96 -13.41
CA HIS A 314 -13.77 10.17 -14.22
C HIS A 314 -13.45 11.42 -13.40
N LEU A 315 -12.50 12.22 -13.87
CA LEU A 315 -12.01 13.43 -13.20
C LEU A 315 -12.26 14.63 -14.12
N VAL A 316 -13.35 15.35 -13.87
CA VAL A 316 -13.90 16.32 -14.82
C VAL A 316 -13.63 17.75 -14.38
N MET A 317 -12.93 18.52 -15.20
CA MET A 317 -12.70 19.94 -14.98
C MET A 317 -13.76 20.76 -15.71
N TYR A 318 -14.44 21.62 -14.97
CA TYR A 318 -15.51 22.47 -15.46
C TYR A 318 -15.24 23.96 -15.18
N PRO A 319 -14.83 24.75 -16.18
CA PRO A 319 -14.72 26.20 -16.04
C PRO A 319 -16.07 26.85 -15.72
N PHE A 320 -16.18 27.64 -14.63
CA PHE A 320 -17.42 28.33 -14.23
C PHE A 320 -18.03 29.15 -15.36
N ASN A 321 -17.18 29.81 -16.16
CA ASN A 321 -17.58 30.67 -17.27
C ASN A 321 -18.38 29.94 -18.36
N LEU A 322 -18.30 28.60 -18.47
CA LEU A 322 -19.11 27.83 -19.41
C LEU A 322 -20.61 27.87 -19.09
N ALA A 323 -20.95 27.93 -17.81
CA ALA A 323 -22.34 27.91 -17.35
C ALA A 323 -22.97 29.31 -17.27
N ASN A 324 -22.18 30.39 -17.40
CA ASN A 324 -22.61 31.77 -17.17
C ASN A 324 -23.34 31.90 -15.82
N ASP A 325 -24.37 32.76 -15.74
CA ASP A 325 -25.14 33.01 -14.51
C ASP A 325 -25.86 31.76 -13.96
N LYS A 326 -26.00 30.67 -14.74
CA LYS A 326 -26.72 29.47 -14.29
C LYS A 326 -26.04 28.79 -13.11
N ILE A 327 -24.72 28.86 -13.01
CA ILE A 327 -23.97 28.17 -11.94
C ILE A 327 -24.06 28.90 -10.60
N MET A 328 -24.32 30.21 -10.61
CA MET A 328 -24.34 31.05 -9.40
C MET A 328 -25.45 30.69 -8.41
N THR A 329 -26.49 29.97 -8.86
CA THR A 329 -27.64 29.57 -8.02
C THR A 329 -27.66 28.07 -7.72
N LYS A 330 -26.62 27.33 -8.13
CA LYS A 330 -26.58 25.86 -7.97
C LYS A 330 -26.16 25.48 -6.57
N VAL A 331 -26.96 24.58 -5.99
CA VAL A 331 -26.73 23.99 -4.68
C VAL A 331 -26.85 22.48 -4.83
N VAL A 332 -25.82 21.73 -4.46
CA VAL A 332 -25.83 20.26 -4.42
C VAL A 332 -25.57 19.85 -2.98
N ASP A 333 -26.39 18.95 -2.43
CA ASP A 333 -26.26 18.47 -1.04
C ASP A 333 -26.12 19.59 0.00
N SER A 334 -26.92 20.65 -0.16
CA SER A 334 -26.90 21.86 0.69
C SER A 334 -25.61 22.69 0.63
N LYS A 335 -24.75 22.47 -0.37
CA LYS A 335 -23.54 23.27 -0.62
C LYS A 335 -23.68 24.07 -1.91
N GLU A 336 -23.43 25.38 -1.82
CA GLU A 336 -23.35 26.24 -3.00
C GLU A 336 -22.14 25.82 -3.85
N ILE A 337 -22.37 25.63 -5.16
CA ILE A 337 -21.30 25.21 -6.08
C ILE A 337 -20.44 26.39 -6.50
N TYR A 338 -21.02 27.58 -6.62
CA TYR A 338 -20.30 28.78 -7.03
C TYR A 338 -19.91 29.64 -5.82
N SER A 339 -18.63 30.00 -5.77
CA SER A 339 -18.10 31.05 -4.89
C SER A 339 -17.43 32.12 -5.75
N SER A 340 -17.43 33.38 -5.32
CA SER A 340 -16.77 34.45 -6.06
C SER A 340 -15.24 34.41 -5.99
N SER A 341 -14.69 33.64 -5.04
CA SER A 341 -13.26 33.65 -4.72
C SER A 341 -12.64 32.26 -4.66
N GLU A 342 -13.45 31.21 -4.56
CA GLU A 342 -12.97 29.84 -4.33
C GLU A 342 -13.45 28.92 -5.45
N ASN A 343 -12.59 27.97 -5.82
CA ASN A 343 -12.96 26.85 -6.68
C ASN A 343 -13.71 25.80 -5.85
N THR A 344 -14.50 24.97 -6.50
CA THR A 344 -15.34 23.98 -5.81
C THR A 344 -15.08 22.59 -6.33
N PHE A 345 -14.91 21.63 -5.43
CA PHE A 345 -14.76 20.22 -5.73
C PHE A 345 -15.98 19.44 -5.25
N LEU A 346 -16.51 18.58 -6.10
CA LEU A 346 -17.68 17.75 -5.82
C LEU A 346 -17.43 16.32 -6.28
N GLU A 347 -17.66 15.36 -5.38
CA GLU A 347 -17.64 13.94 -5.72
C GLU A 347 -19.04 13.46 -6.08
N ILE A 348 -19.14 12.69 -7.16
CA ILE A 348 -20.37 12.08 -7.63
C ILE A 348 -20.25 10.57 -7.42
N SER A 349 -21.00 10.06 -6.46
CA SER A 349 -20.96 8.66 -6.06
C SER A 349 -21.13 7.72 -7.25
N HIS A 350 -20.28 6.70 -7.34
CA HIS A 350 -20.25 5.68 -8.41
C HIS A 350 -19.94 6.20 -9.82
N TRP A 351 -19.44 7.42 -9.97
CA TRP A 351 -19.00 7.95 -11.26
C TRP A 351 -17.60 8.58 -11.20
N GLY A 352 -17.39 9.57 -10.35
CA GLY A 352 -16.12 10.30 -10.35
C GLY A 352 -16.23 11.64 -9.65
N SER A 353 -15.40 12.61 -10.04
CA SER A 353 -15.37 13.92 -9.43
C SER A 353 -15.43 15.07 -10.44
N LEU A 354 -16.00 16.18 -9.99
CA LEU A 354 -16.16 17.43 -10.73
C LEU A 354 -15.38 18.53 -10.02
N TYR A 355 -14.44 19.14 -10.73
CA TYR A 355 -13.70 20.30 -10.27
C TYR A 355 -14.17 21.56 -11.02
N PHE A 356 -14.88 22.43 -10.31
CA PHE A 356 -15.36 23.70 -10.85
C PHE A 356 -14.33 24.81 -10.60
N SER A 357 -13.91 25.48 -11.68
CA SER A 357 -12.77 26.39 -11.63
C SER A 357 -13.04 27.76 -12.22
N HIS A 358 -12.49 28.80 -11.59
CA HIS A 358 -12.40 30.12 -12.19
C HIS A 358 -11.38 30.15 -13.32
N SER A 359 -11.72 30.84 -14.41
CA SER A 359 -10.75 31.13 -15.47
C SER A 359 -9.57 31.96 -14.94
N PRO A 360 -8.33 31.69 -15.40
CA PRO A 360 -7.17 32.45 -14.96
C PRO A 360 -7.26 33.93 -15.34
N THR A 361 -6.73 34.80 -14.48
CA THR A 361 -6.88 36.26 -14.67
C THR A 361 -6.09 36.80 -15.86
N GLN A 362 -4.90 36.25 -16.14
CA GLN A 362 -4.02 36.72 -17.20
C GLN A 362 -4.40 36.15 -18.57
N HIS A 363 -4.75 34.86 -18.61
CA HIS A 363 -5.13 34.14 -19.83
C HIS A 363 -6.42 33.34 -19.57
N PRO A 364 -7.61 33.96 -19.69
CA PRO A 364 -8.87 33.32 -19.28
C PRO A 364 -9.23 32.00 -19.98
N THR A 365 -8.64 31.73 -21.14
CA THR A 365 -8.85 30.51 -21.94
C THR A 365 -7.77 29.45 -21.76
N TYR A 366 -6.76 29.70 -20.93
CA TYR A 366 -5.60 28.83 -20.79
C TYR A 366 -5.24 28.64 -19.33
N PHE A 367 -5.34 27.39 -18.86
CA PHE A 367 -4.96 26.99 -17.51
C PHE A 367 -3.51 26.51 -17.50
N SER A 368 -2.64 27.31 -16.88
CA SER A 368 -1.25 26.93 -16.66
C SER A 368 -1.15 25.80 -15.64
N LYS A 369 0.02 25.17 -15.56
CA LYS A 369 0.33 24.19 -14.50
C LYS A 369 -0.07 24.70 -13.10
N GLN A 370 0.28 25.95 -12.77
CA GLN A 370 0.02 26.53 -11.44
C GLN A 370 -1.48 26.72 -11.19
N ASP A 371 -2.25 27.06 -12.23
CA ASP A 371 -3.71 27.21 -12.11
C ASP A 371 -4.40 25.86 -11.83
N LEU A 372 -3.73 24.75 -12.16
CA LEU A 372 -4.23 23.38 -11.97
C LEU A 372 -3.77 22.77 -10.64
N ASP A 373 -3.01 23.48 -9.81
CA ASP A 373 -2.40 22.93 -8.60
C ASP A 373 -3.46 22.34 -7.64
N ASP A 374 -4.48 23.13 -7.32
CA ASP A 374 -5.58 22.71 -6.46
C ASP A 374 -6.42 21.61 -7.11
N CYS A 375 -6.62 21.69 -8.43
CA CYS A 375 -7.36 20.69 -9.21
C CYS A 375 -6.68 19.31 -9.16
N MET A 376 -5.37 19.27 -9.37
CA MET A 376 -4.59 18.03 -9.30
C MET A 376 -4.54 17.47 -7.89
N TRP A 377 -4.53 18.32 -6.86
CA TRP A 377 -4.63 17.85 -5.48
C TRP A 377 -5.99 17.20 -5.21
N SER A 378 -7.11 17.84 -5.56
CA SER A 378 -8.44 17.24 -5.39
C SER A 378 -8.63 15.95 -6.18
N TYR A 379 -8.05 15.87 -7.38
CA TYR A 379 -8.04 14.64 -8.17
C TYR A 379 -7.23 13.53 -7.53
N LEU A 380 -6.08 13.84 -6.94
CA LEU A 380 -5.28 12.85 -6.21
C LEU A 380 -6.04 12.31 -5.00
N GLU A 381 -6.71 13.17 -4.24
CA GLU A 381 -7.59 12.77 -3.14
C GLU A 381 -8.69 11.81 -3.62
N SER A 382 -9.38 12.16 -4.72
CA SER A 382 -10.41 11.31 -5.31
C SER A 382 -9.89 9.95 -5.77
N ILE A 383 -8.68 9.91 -6.36
CA ILE A 383 -8.02 8.65 -6.73
C ILE A 383 -7.70 7.83 -5.47
N MET A 384 -7.15 8.46 -4.42
CA MET A 384 -6.82 7.77 -3.18
C MET A 384 -8.05 7.20 -2.47
N ASP A 385 -9.12 7.98 -2.39
CA ASP A 385 -10.38 7.54 -1.80
C ASP A 385 -11.01 6.39 -2.61
N TYR A 386 -10.97 6.50 -3.94
CA TYR A 386 -11.39 5.41 -4.83
C TYR A 386 -10.57 4.14 -4.63
N LEU A 387 -9.25 4.27 -4.39
CA LEU A 387 -8.35 3.16 -4.11
C LEU A 387 -8.51 2.57 -2.69
N GLY A 388 -9.26 3.24 -1.81
CA GLY A 388 -9.50 2.81 -0.44
C GLY A 388 -8.38 3.19 0.52
N PHE A 389 -7.76 4.35 0.32
CA PHE A 389 -6.75 4.88 1.23
C PHE A 389 -7.43 5.37 2.52
N PRO A 390 -6.77 5.30 3.68
CA PRO A 390 -7.25 5.94 4.90
C PRO A 390 -7.58 7.42 4.65
N ASN A 391 -8.76 7.87 5.08
CA ASN A 391 -9.24 9.24 4.87
C ASN A 391 -8.91 10.12 6.08
N GLU A 392 -7.62 10.26 6.39
CA GLU A 392 -7.15 11.30 7.29
C GLU A 392 -6.83 12.58 6.53
N ASN A 393 -7.01 13.72 7.20
CA ASN A 393 -6.56 15.02 6.70
C ASN A 393 -5.02 15.10 6.79
N MET A 394 -4.33 14.34 5.96
CA MET A 394 -2.88 14.18 5.92
C MET A 394 -2.39 14.18 4.49
N SER A 395 -1.10 14.50 4.30
CA SER A 395 -0.55 14.54 2.95
C SER A 395 -0.73 13.21 2.20
N PRO A 396 -0.91 13.26 0.87
CA PRO A 396 -0.95 12.06 0.03
C PRO A 396 0.24 11.12 0.22
N ALA A 397 1.43 11.65 0.51
CA ALA A 397 2.63 10.85 0.73
C ALA A 397 2.54 10.01 2.02
N LEU A 398 2.04 10.61 3.10
CA LEU A 398 1.87 9.91 4.37
C LEU A 398 0.70 8.91 4.30
N ARG A 399 -0.43 9.29 3.66
CA ARG A 399 -1.57 8.39 3.44
C ARG A 399 -1.19 7.15 2.63
N LEU A 400 -0.36 7.32 1.59
CA LEU A 400 0.18 6.19 0.83
C LEU A 400 1.03 5.27 1.70
N ASP A 401 1.90 5.82 2.55
CA ASP A 401 2.69 5.06 3.50
C ASP A 401 1.81 4.28 4.51
N MET A 402 0.73 4.90 5.01
CA MET A 402 -0.27 4.23 5.87
C MET A 402 -0.94 3.07 5.14
N TRP A 403 -1.44 3.32 3.93
CA TRP A 403 -2.11 2.31 3.11
C TRP A 403 -1.20 1.12 2.79
N GLU A 404 0.07 1.37 2.45
CA GLU A 404 1.04 0.29 2.23
C GLU A 404 1.24 -0.56 3.49
N ARG A 405 1.31 0.03 4.69
CA ARG A 405 1.42 -0.73 5.96
C ARG A 405 0.19 -1.58 6.23
N ILE A 406 -1.00 -1.01 6.04
CA ILE A 406 -2.28 -1.74 6.12
C ILE A 406 -2.27 -2.93 5.17
N LEU A 407 -1.86 -2.72 3.92
CA LEU A 407 -1.85 -3.78 2.91
C LEU A 407 -0.82 -4.86 3.25
N VAL A 408 0.35 -4.51 3.83
CA VAL A 408 1.32 -5.49 4.32
C VAL A 408 0.72 -6.37 5.42
N VAL A 409 -0.01 -5.79 6.37
CA VAL A 409 -0.70 -6.57 7.43
C VAL A 409 -1.74 -7.51 6.82
N ASN A 410 -2.50 -7.04 5.84
CA ASN A 410 -3.42 -7.87 5.04
C ASN A 410 -2.66 -9.03 4.35
N TYR A 411 -1.51 -8.78 3.72
CA TYR A 411 -0.69 -9.85 3.14
C TYR A 411 -0.15 -10.85 4.16
N LEU A 412 0.25 -10.42 5.36
CA LEU A 412 0.73 -11.31 6.42
C LEU A 412 -0.36 -12.23 6.96
N THR A 413 -1.58 -11.72 7.13
CA THR A 413 -2.73 -12.53 7.55
C THR A 413 -3.22 -13.45 6.42
N TYR A 414 -3.21 -13.00 5.17
CA TYR A 414 -3.48 -13.86 4.01
C TYR A 414 -2.45 -14.98 3.86
N PHE A 415 -1.17 -14.68 4.11
CA PHE A 415 -0.11 -15.69 4.13
C PHE A 415 -0.37 -16.78 5.19
N SER A 416 -0.88 -16.39 6.37
CA SER A 416 -1.30 -17.35 7.41
C SER A 416 -2.40 -18.29 6.93
N ASP A 417 -3.40 -17.77 6.22
CA ASP A 417 -4.46 -18.58 5.60
C ASP A 417 -3.87 -19.59 4.59
N LEU A 418 -2.96 -19.14 3.72
CA LEU A 418 -2.28 -20.04 2.78
C LEU A 418 -1.47 -21.12 3.50
N LEU A 419 -0.73 -20.78 4.56
CA LEU A 419 0.01 -21.75 5.38
C LEU A 419 -0.93 -22.76 6.02
N PHE A 420 -2.08 -22.31 6.51
CA PHE A 420 -3.10 -23.16 7.11
C PHE A 420 -3.65 -24.19 6.11
N ILE A 421 -3.96 -23.74 4.90
CA ILE A 421 -4.42 -24.61 3.81
C ILE A 421 -3.33 -25.62 3.41
N VAL A 422 -2.08 -25.17 3.33
CA VAL A 422 -0.94 -26.06 3.09
C VAL A 422 -0.88 -27.13 4.19
N GLU A 423 -0.82 -26.73 5.47
CA GLU A 423 -0.74 -27.65 6.61
C GLU A 423 -1.87 -28.69 6.58
N ASN A 424 -3.12 -28.26 6.35
CA ASN A 424 -4.27 -29.14 6.29
C ASN A 424 -4.23 -30.13 5.12
N ASN A 425 -3.81 -29.68 3.94
CA ASN A 425 -3.65 -30.56 2.78
C ASN A 425 -2.54 -31.59 3.02
N LEU A 426 -1.42 -31.19 3.63
CA LEU A 426 -0.34 -32.08 4.00
C LEU A 426 -0.80 -33.12 5.02
N ARG A 427 -1.56 -32.72 6.06
CA ARG A 427 -2.12 -33.62 7.07
C ARG A 427 -3.06 -34.66 6.46
N ARG A 428 -4.01 -34.24 5.63
CA ARG A 428 -5.01 -35.13 4.99
C ARG A 428 -4.38 -36.13 4.01
N ASN A 429 -3.33 -35.73 3.30
CA ASN A 429 -2.69 -36.56 2.27
C ASN A 429 -1.42 -37.28 2.74
N SER A 430 -1.01 -37.09 4.00
CA SER A 430 0.20 -37.67 4.61
C SER A 430 0.30 -39.20 4.52
N SER A 431 -0.83 -39.90 4.39
CA SER A 431 -0.89 -41.36 4.26
C SER A 431 -0.78 -41.87 2.81
N LYS A 432 -0.90 -40.99 1.79
CA LYS A 432 -0.98 -41.40 0.38
C LYS A 432 0.16 -40.87 -0.48
N HIS A 433 0.75 -39.71 -0.22
CA HIS A 433 1.79 -39.10 -1.08
C HIS A 433 2.97 -38.53 -0.27
N LEU A 434 4.20 -38.76 -0.73
CA LEU A 434 5.38 -38.04 -0.26
C LEU A 434 5.25 -36.54 -0.62
N ILE A 435 5.37 -35.65 0.37
CA ILE A 435 5.24 -34.18 0.27
C ILE A 435 6.42 -33.52 -0.47
N LYS A 436 6.39 -33.40 -1.81
CA LYS A 436 7.59 -33.04 -2.61
C LYS A 436 8.51 -32.02 -1.92
N GLY A 437 9.81 -32.29 -1.83
CA GLY A 437 10.78 -31.42 -1.13
C GLY A 437 10.77 -29.96 -1.61
N GLU A 438 10.40 -29.72 -2.87
CA GLU A 438 10.18 -28.40 -3.48
C GLU A 438 9.13 -27.57 -2.70
N ILE A 439 8.05 -28.19 -2.23
CA ILE A 439 6.99 -27.52 -1.44
C ILE A 439 7.57 -27.01 -0.13
N ILE A 440 8.38 -27.83 0.53
CA ILE A 440 8.98 -27.49 1.83
C ILE A 440 10.02 -26.38 1.65
N ASP A 441 10.85 -26.48 0.61
CA ASP A 441 11.82 -25.43 0.27
C ASP A 441 11.11 -24.09 0.01
N SER A 442 9.94 -24.09 -0.64
CA SER A 442 9.19 -22.88 -0.92
C SER A 442 8.47 -22.31 0.31
N ILE A 443 7.96 -23.16 1.21
CA ILE A 443 7.45 -22.69 2.52
C ILE A 443 8.58 -22.02 3.32
N VAL A 444 9.77 -22.63 3.37
CA VAL A 444 10.92 -22.05 4.07
C VAL A 444 11.33 -20.72 3.43
N LYS A 445 11.44 -20.64 2.11
CA LYS A 445 11.72 -19.37 1.40
C LYS A 445 10.67 -18.30 1.67
N ALA A 446 9.39 -18.68 1.75
CA ALA A 446 8.33 -17.74 2.03
C ALA A 446 8.36 -17.26 3.49
N LEU A 447 8.71 -18.12 4.44
CA LEU A 447 8.97 -17.72 5.83
C LEU A 447 10.20 -16.79 5.97
N GLU A 448 11.26 -17.02 5.19
CA GLU A 448 12.40 -16.10 5.10
C GLU A 448 11.96 -14.73 4.55
N LYS A 449 11.13 -14.71 3.51
CA LYS A 449 10.55 -13.46 2.98
C LYS A 449 9.67 -12.78 4.01
N ARG A 450 8.85 -13.52 4.76
CA ARG A 450 8.04 -13.00 5.86
C ARG A 450 8.91 -12.27 6.90
N GLN A 451 10.04 -12.85 7.28
CA GLN A 451 10.97 -12.19 8.19
C GLN A 451 11.45 -10.85 7.62
N ASN A 452 11.85 -10.81 6.34
CA ASN A 452 12.25 -9.56 5.70
C ASN A 452 11.10 -8.52 5.68
N VAL A 453 9.84 -8.95 5.49
CA VAL A 453 8.67 -8.05 5.56
C VAL A 453 8.58 -7.40 6.95
N VAL A 454 8.68 -8.19 8.01
CA VAL A 454 8.64 -7.69 9.40
C VAL A 454 9.81 -6.74 9.67
N ASP A 455 11.01 -7.09 9.21
CA ASP A 455 12.20 -6.25 9.38
C ASP A 455 12.02 -4.90 8.66
N TYR A 456 11.52 -4.89 7.42
CA TYR A 456 11.26 -3.64 6.68
C TYR A 456 10.18 -2.76 7.30
N LEU A 457 9.12 -3.35 7.89
CA LEU A 457 8.13 -2.59 8.66
C LEU A 457 8.76 -1.95 9.91
N GLY A 458 9.61 -2.70 10.61
CA GLY A 458 10.35 -2.20 11.77
C GLY A 458 11.36 -1.10 11.41
N GLU A 459 11.90 -1.10 10.18
CA GLU A 459 12.77 -0.05 9.68
C GLU A 459 12.03 1.18 9.11
N GLY A 460 10.69 1.16 9.10
CA GLY A 460 9.88 2.24 8.52
C GLY A 460 9.96 2.30 6.99
N LYS A 461 10.03 1.14 6.31
CA LYS A 461 10.12 1.01 4.84
C LYS A 461 8.94 0.22 4.27
N PRO A 462 7.70 0.73 4.36
CA PRO A 462 6.50 -0.01 3.99
C PRO A 462 6.46 -0.41 2.51
N ASN A 463 6.97 0.42 1.59
CA ASN A 463 7.01 0.09 0.17
C ASN A 463 7.84 -1.18 -0.12
N LEU A 464 8.99 -1.33 0.54
CA LEU A 464 9.82 -2.52 0.40
C LEU A 464 9.16 -3.73 1.05
N ALA A 465 8.55 -3.55 2.23
CA ALA A 465 7.79 -4.59 2.89
C ALA A 465 6.65 -5.11 1.99
N LEU A 466 5.91 -4.22 1.33
CA LEU A 466 4.83 -4.54 0.42
C LEU A 466 5.29 -5.35 -0.79
N LYS A 467 6.36 -4.91 -1.46
CA LYS A 467 6.95 -5.65 -2.59
C LYS A 467 7.39 -7.05 -2.18
N VAL A 468 8.01 -7.19 -1.01
CA VAL A 468 8.44 -8.50 -0.51
C VAL A 468 7.25 -9.36 -0.10
N SER A 469 6.17 -8.77 0.42
CA SER A 469 4.91 -9.45 0.71
C SER A 469 4.26 -10.05 -0.54
N GLN A 470 4.18 -9.30 -1.64
CA GLN A 470 3.68 -9.85 -2.93
C GLN A 470 4.50 -11.07 -3.37
N ASN A 471 5.83 -10.92 -3.37
CA ASN A 471 6.75 -12.02 -3.70
C ASN A 471 6.63 -13.22 -2.75
N MET A 472 6.31 -12.99 -1.48
CA MET A 472 6.08 -14.04 -0.47
C MET A 472 4.86 -14.87 -0.82
N ILE A 473 3.74 -14.22 -1.17
CA ILE A 473 2.52 -14.89 -1.60
C ILE A 473 2.74 -15.67 -2.89
N GLU A 474 3.35 -15.04 -3.91
CA GLU A 474 3.64 -15.67 -5.20
C GLU A 474 4.48 -16.94 -5.05
N THR A 475 5.46 -16.93 -4.13
CA THR A 475 6.32 -18.08 -3.83
C THR A 475 5.50 -19.29 -3.38
N ILE A 476 4.48 -19.09 -2.53
CA ILE A 476 3.60 -20.17 -2.08
C ILE A 476 2.59 -20.57 -3.17
N LEU A 477 1.95 -19.61 -3.82
CA LEU A 477 0.91 -19.88 -4.81
C LEU A 477 1.42 -20.64 -6.03
N THR A 478 2.64 -20.33 -6.49
CA THR A 478 3.25 -21.02 -7.63
C THR A 478 3.37 -22.53 -7.37
N GLU A 479 3.82 -22.93 -6.18
CA GLU A 479 3.94 -24.34 -5.81
C GLU A 479 2.59 -25.02 -5.55
N LEU A 480 1.63 -24.30 -4.98
CA LEU A 480 0.26 -24.80 -4.76
C LEU A 480 -0.47 -25.08 -6.09
N SER A 481 -0.23 -24.26 -7.11
CA SER A 481 -0.78 -24.49 -8.45
C SER A 481 -0.26 -25.79 -9.09
N GLY A 482 1.00 -26.15 -8.82
CA GLY A 482 1.61 -27.42 -9.26
C GLY A 482 1.04 -28.68 -8.59
N LEU A 483 0.17 -28.53 -7.58
CA LEU A 483 -0.41 -29.61 -6.78
C LEU A 483 -1.92 -29.79 -6.99
N ASN A 484 -2.57 -29.05 -7.91
CA ASN A 484 -4.03 -28.98 -8.03
C ASN A 484 -4.74 -28.60 -6.71
N ILE A 485 -4.05 -27.86 -5.83
CA ILE A 485 -4.63 -27.38 -4.55
C ILE A 485 -5.38 -26.07 -4.76
N LYS A 486 -5.09 -25.32 -5.84
CA LYS A 486 -5.70 -24.03 -6.14
C LYS A 486 -7.23 -24.08 -6.32
N GLU A 487 -7.76 -25.11 -6.97
CA GLU A 487 -9.23 -25.29 -7.14
C GLU A 487 -9.90 -25.61 -5.80
N LYS A 488 -9.28 -26.48 -4.98
CA LYS A 488 -9.75 -26.78 -3.62
C LYS A 488 -9.68 -25.57 -2.70
N PHE A 489 -8.70 -24.69 -2.90
CA PHE A 489 -8.58 -23.43 -2.17
C PHE A 489 -9.78 -22.51 -2.44
N GLN A 490 -10.14 -22.32 -3.71
CA GLN A 490 -11.30 -21.49 -4.08
C GLN A 490 -12.62 -22.06 -3.58
N GLU A 491 -12.82 -23.38 -3.62
CA GLU A 491 -14.02 -24.04 -3.08
C GLU A 491 -14.14 -23.88 -1.55
N VAL A 492 -13.07 -24.16 -0.81
CA VAL A 492 -13.04 -24.07 0.66
C VAL A 492 -13.20 -22.62 1.11
N PHE A 493 -12.60 -21.67 0.39
CA PHE A 493 -12.73 -20.25 0.68
C PHE A 493 -14.13 -19.70 0.38
N ALA A 494 -14.77 -20.13 -0.71
CA ALA A 494 -16.14 -19.73 -1.06
C ALA A 494 -17.19 -20.27 -0.06
N GLU A 495 -16.99 -21.49 0.45
CA GLU A 495 -17.83 -22.06 1.51
C GLU A 495 -17.70 -21.26 2.82
N TYR A 496 -16.48 -20.81 3.15
CA TYR A 496 -16.16 -20.00 4.32
C TYR A 496 -16.77 -18.59 4.27
N THR A 497 -16.56 -17.87 3.17
CA THR A 497 -17.08 -16.49 3.00
C THR A 497 -18.61 -16.50 3.03
N SER A 498 -19.25 -17.51 2.45
CA SER A 498 -20.70 -17.69 2.52
C SER A 498 -21.22 -17.90 3.95
N GLN A 499 -20.52 -18.69 4.78
CA GLN A 499 -20.90 -18.93 6.17
C GLN A 499 -20.73 -17.68 7.05
N ILE A 500 -19.60 -16.99 6.95
CA ILE A 500 -19.35 -15.77 7.74
C ILE A 500 -20.29 -14.65 7.33
N THR A 501 -20.49 -14.43 6.03
CA THR A 501 -21.41 -13.39 5.55
C THR A 501 -22.85 -13.65 6.03
N LYS A 502 -23.24 -14.92 6.18
CA LYS A 502 -24.54 -15.29 6.70
C LYS A 502 -24.67 -15.01 8.21
N GLU A 503 -23.69 -15.42 9.02
CA GLU A 503 -23.70 -15.14 10.46
C GLU A 503 -23.66 -13.64 10.77
N PHE A 504 -22.94 -12.86 9.97
CA PHE A 504 -22.86 -11.40 10.12
C PHE A 504 -24.14 -10.68 9.71
N ASN A 505 -24.88 -11.18 8.71
CA ASN A 505 -26.17 -10.61 8.30
C ASN A 505 -27.35 -11.02 9.20
N ASP A 506 -27.21 -12.13 9.94
CA ASP A 506 -28.22 -12.65 10.87
C ASP A 506 -28.04 -12.11 12.31
N SER A 507 -26.98 -11.33 12.58
CA SER A 507 -26.69 -10.65 13.87
C SER A 507 -26.97 -9.15 13.78
#